data_AF-A0A4S5BGD7-F1
#
_entry.id   AF-A0A4S5BGD7-F1
#
_cell.length_a   1.000
_cell.length_b   1.000
_cell.length_c   1.000
_cell.angle_alpha   90.00
_cell.angle_beta   90.00
_cell.angle_gamma   90.00
#
_symmetry.space_group_name_H-M   'P 1'
#
loop_
_entity.id
_entity.type
_entity.pdbx_description
1 polymer ?
#
loop_
_entity_poly.entity_id
_entity_poly.type
_entity_poly.pdbx_seq_one_letter_code
_entity_poly.pdbx_strand_id
1 'polypeptide(L)'
;MTEYINFIKHDSVSFSSFDMGDIEIGKDGVIISSKFESANSMMIFVAVSDFIFALKRVKSDVKKYEFIGADSSFCLNFERRNKGIVISDGINDMQMSWLEVFSLTMSGLVEIKNKWMNEFSKDDSVFQDLMDAENCLALLLRAEMGIS
;
A
#
# COMPACT_ATOMS: atom_id res chain seq x y z
N MET A 1 -13.84 9.67 12.80
CA MET A 1 -12.53 9.00 12.70
C MET A 1 -11.97 9.33 11.34
N THR A 2 -10.68 9.61 11.24
CA THR A 2 -10.02 9.98 9.97
C THR A 2 -9.74 8.70 9.18
N GLU A 3 -9.94 8.73 7.87
CA GLU A 3 -9.58 7.63 6.95
C GLU A 3 -8.08 7.68 6.65
N TYR A 4 -7.41 6.52 6.58
CA TYR A 4 -5.97 6.46 6.35
C TYR A 4 -5.50 5.12 5.77
N ILE A 5 -4.34 5.16 5.10
CA ILE A 5 -3.52 4.01 4.74
C ILE A 5 -2.10 4.35 5.20
N ASN A 6 -1.56 3.57 6.14
CA ASN A 6 -0.23 3.77 6.70
C ASN A 6 0.68 2.59 6.38
N PHE A 7 1.93 2.91 6.04
CA PHE A 7 3.02 1.95 5.88
C PHE A 7 4.06 2.21 6.97
N ILE A 8 4.36 1.19 7.77
CA ILE A 8 5.05 1.36 9.04
C ILE A 8 6.24 0.41 9.10
N LYS A 9 7.46 0.95 8.98
CA LYS A 9 8.68 0.18 9.23
C LYS A 9 8.83 -0.12 10.72
N HIS A 10 9.21 -1.34 11.07
CA HIS A 10 9.61 -1.71 12.43
C HIS A 10 10.99 -1.16 12.76
N ASP A 11 11.26 -0.95 14.05
CA ASP A 11 12.58 -0.54 14.51
C ASP A 11 13.60 -1.65 14.25
N SER A 12 14.74 -1.28 13.66
CA SER A 12 15.87 -2.15 13.37
C SER A 12 17.17 -1.45 13.74
N VAL A 13 18.22 -2.22 14.03
CA VAL A 13 19.53 -1.70 14.46
C VAL A 13 20.19 -0.86 13.35
N SER A 14 19.95 -1.23 12.10
CA SER A 14 20.43 -0.55 10.91
C SER A 14 19.36 -0.61 9.83
N PHE A 15 19.27 0.43 9.02
CA PHE A 15 18.38 0.45 7.87
C PHE A 15 18.70 -0.69 6.89
N SER A 16 17.64 -1.31 6.37
CA SER A 16 17.68 -2.23 5.25
C SER A 16 16.49 -1.96 4.33
N SER A 17 16.68 -2.04 3.01
CA SER A 17 15.58 -2.00 2.04
C SER A 17 14.63 -3.19 2.17
N PHE A 18 15.03 -4.23 2.90
CA PHE A 18 14.21 -5.39 3.27
C PHE A 18 13.74 -5.34 4.73
N ASP A 19 13.77 -4.17 5.38
CA ASP A 19 13.24 -4.04 6.74
C ASP A 19 11.78 -4.47 6.82
N MET A 20 11.46 -5.11 7.94
CA MET A 20 10.11 -5.57 8.24
C MET A 20 9.20 -4.41 8.66
N GLY A 21 7.90 -4.58 8.49
CA GLY A 21 6.91 -3.59 8.85
C GLY A 21 5.48 -4.03 8.57
N ASP A 22 4.58 -3.07 8.73
CA ASP A 22 3.14 -3.28 8.68
C ASP A 22 2.41 -2.34 7.75
N ILE A 23 1.26 -2.80 7.26
CA ILE A 23 0.24 -2.00 6.60
C ILE A 23 -0.95 -1.86 7.54
N GLU A 24 -1.48 -0.66 7.66
CA GLU A 24 -2.71 -0.39 8.41
C GLU A 24 -3.64 0.50 7.60
N ILE A 25 -4.89 0.06 7.46
CA ILE A 25 -5.94 0.76 6.72
C ILE A 25 -7.09 1.01 7.70
N GLY A 26 -7.52 2.27 7.80
CA GLY A 26 -8.64 2.66 8.67
C GLY A 26 -9.70 3.42 7.89
N LYS A 27 -10.97 3.02 8.04
CA LYS A 27 -12.14 3.72 7.48
C LYS A 27 -13.40 3.42 8.29
N ASP A 28 -14.20 4.45 8.57
CA ASP A 28 -15.52 4.32 9.24
C ASP A 28 -15.52 3.50 10.55
N GLY A 29 -14.40 3.48 11.27
CA GLY A 29 -14.23 2.71 12.51
C GLY A 29 -13.84 1.24 12.31
N VAL A 30 -13.75 0.78 11.07
CA VAL A 30 -13.15 -0.51 10.70
C VAL A 30 -11.64 -0.30 10.55
N ILE A 31 -10.85 -1.28 10.99
CA ILE A 31 -9.39 -1.30 10.85
C ILE A 31 -8.99 -2.65 10.28
N ILE A 32 -8.24 -2.63 9.17
CA ILE A 32 -7.51 -3.78 8.63
C ILE A 32 -6.03 -3.51 8.90
N SER A 33 -5.35 -4.40 9.63
CA SER A 33 -3.96 -4.17 10.04
C SER A 33 -3.18 -5.48 10.09
N SER A 34 -1.97 -5.48 9.55
CA SER A 34 -1.04 -6.60 9.74
C SER A 34 -0.47 -6.64 11.15
N LYS A 35 -0.56 -5.56 11.95
CA LYS A 35 -0.05 -5.51 13.32
C LYS A 35 -0.69 -6.49 14.30
N PHE A 36 -1.87 -7.04 13.96
CA PHE A 36 -2.61 -7.88 14.89
C PHE A 36 -1.89 -9.21 15.20
N GLU A 37 -1.05 -9.70 14.29
CA GLU A 37 -0.23 -10.90 14.50
C GLU A 37 1.20 -10.66 14.01
N SER A 38 2.20 -11.00 14.81
CA SER A 38 3.61 -10.76 14.43
C SER A 38 4.03 -11.50 13.15
N ALA A 39 3.38 -12.63 12.85
CA ALA A 39 3.59 -13.40 11.62
C ALA A 39 3.11 -12.68 10.35
N ASN A 40 2.32 -11.62 10.50
CA ASN A 40 1.80 -10.82 9.39
C ASN A 40 2.74 -9.65 9.01
N SER A 41 3.82 -9.43 9.75
CA SER A 41 4.85 -8.47 9.35
C SER A 41 5.45 -8.86 8.00
N MET A 42 5.78 -7.86 7.18
CA MET A 42 6.26 -8.05 5.81
C MET A 42 7.44 -7.15 5.51
N MET A 43 8.25 -7.49 4.50
CA MET A 43 9.29 -6.58 3.97
C MET A 43 8.62 -5.31 3.44
N ILE A 44 8.58 -4.24 4.23
CA ILE A 44 7.56 -3.18 4.08
C ILE A 44 7.74 -2.40 2.79
N PHE A 45 8.98 -2.11 2.40
CA PHE A 45 9.26 -1.32 1.21
C PHE A 45 8.93 -2.09 -0.08
N VAL A 46 9.14 -3.41 -0.09
CA VAL A 46 8.70 -4.30 -1.17
C VAL A 46 7.17 -4.37 -1.19
N ALA A 47 6.55 -4.60 -0.02
CA ALA A 47 5.10 -4.65 0.11
C ALA A 47 4.39 -3.36 -0.34
N VAL A 48 4.98 -2.18 -0.11
CA VAL A 48 4.42 -0.89 -0.56
C VAL A 48 4.33 -0.81 -2.08
N SER A 49 5.40 -1.16 -2.79
CA SER A 49 5.41 -1.14 -4.26
C SER A 49 4.44 -2.19 -4.82
N ASP A 50 4.45 -3.40 -4.27
CA ASP A 50 3.50 -4.47 -4.62
C ASP A 50 2.04 -4.08 -4.37
N PHE A 51 1.74 -3.42 -3.26
CA PHE A 51 0.41 -2.92 -2.93
C PHE A 51 -0.08 -1.94 -4.00
N ILE A 52 0.77 -0.99 -4.41
CA ILE A 52 0.44 0.00 -5.43
C ILE A 52 0.24 -0.67 -6.81
N PHE A 53 1.10 -1.59 -7.19
CA PHE A 53 0.94 -2.32 -8.45
C PHE A 53 -0.30 -3.23 -8.44
N ALA A 54 -0.64 -3.82 -7.29
CA ALA A 54 -1.89 -4.55 -7.12
C ALA A 54 -3.11 -3.64 -7.32
N LEU A 55 -3.12 -2.43 -6.75
CA LEU A 55 -4.17 -1.44 -7.00
C LEU A 55 -4.29 -1.10 -8.49
N LYS A 56 -3.17 -0.88 -9.18
CA LYS A 56 -3.13 -0.63 -10.64
C LYS A 56 -3.77 -1.80 -11.41
N ARG A 57 -3.39 -3.04 -11.08
CA ARG A 57 -3.91 -4.24 -11.76
C ARG A 57 -5.42 -4.38 -11.56
N VAL A 58 -5.93 -4.14 -10.37
CA VAL A 58 -7.38 -4.22 -10.08
C VAL A 58 -8.13 -3.08 -10.77
N LYS A 59 -7.53 -1.90 -10.87
CA LYS A 59 -8.14 -0.78 -11.57
C LYS A 59 -8.30 -1.08 -13.06
N SER A 60 -7.25 -1.59 -13.70
CA SER A 60 -7.17 -1.65 -15.17
C SER A 60 -7.44 -3.04 -15.75
N ASP A 61 -6.90 -4.09 -15.15
CA ASP A 61 -6.69 -5.37 -15.84
C ASP A 61 -7.64 -6.47 -15.35
N VAL A 62 -7.83 -6.56 -14.02
CA VAL A 62 -8.56 -7.67 -13.39
C VAL A 62 -9.68 -7.16 -12.49
N LYS A 63 -10.73 -7.96 -12.31
CA LYS A 63 -11.82 -7.63 -11.38
C LYS A 63 -11.44 -7.87 -9.92
N LYS A 64 -10.60 -8.87 -9.66
CA LYS A 64 -10.15 -9.27 -8.34
C LYS A 64 -8.65 -9.52 -8.36
N TYR A 65 -7.96 -9.18 -7.28
CA TYR A 65 -6.56 -9.47 -7.08
C TYR A 65 -6.30 -9.72 -5.59
N GLU A 66 -5.42 -10.67 -5.30
CA GLU A 66 -4.94 -10.93 -3.95
C GLU A 66 -3.54 -10.35 -3.81
N PHE A 67 -3.40 -9.37 -2.93
CA PHE A 67 -2.10 -8.91 -2.45
C PHE A 67 -1.66 -9.83 -1.32
N ILE A 68 -0.42 -10.29 -1.38
CA ILE A 68 0.22 -11.10 -0.34
C ILE A 68 1.45 -10.32 0.11
N GLY A 69 1.54 -10.01 1.41
CA GLY A 69 2.70 -9.33 1.98
C GLY A 69 3.98 -10.12 1.74
N ALA A 70 5.04 -9.45 1.29
CA ALA A 70 6.32 -10.10 1.04
C ALA A 70 6.89 -10.68 2.35
N ASP A 71 7.21 -11.98 2.34
CA ASP A 71 7.65 -12.74 3.53
C ASP A 71 6.60 -12.79 4.67
N SER A 72 5.31 -12.79 4.33
CA SER A 72 4.21 -12.70 5.29
C SER A 72 3.04 -13.63 4.97
N SER A 73 2.26 -13.97 5.98
CA SER A 73 0.92 -14.59 5.83
C SER A 73 -0.21 -13.57 5.64
N PHE A 74 0.09 -12.28 5.69
CA PHE A 74 -0.90 -11.23 5.55
C PHE A 74 -1.35 -11.09 4.10
N CYS A 75 -2.66 -11.18 3.88
CA CYS A 75 -3.25 -11.03 2.56
C CYS A 75 -4.33 -9.95 2.56
N LEU A 76 -4.42 -9.21 1.45
CA LEU A 76 -5.53 -8.32 1.16
C LEU A 76 -6.19 -8.71 -0.15
N ASN A 77 -7.50 -8.86 -0.11
CA ASN A 77 -8.34 -9.07 -1.26
C ASN A 77 -8.84 -7.73 -1.79
N PHE A 78 -8.51 -7.45 -3.04
CA PHE A 78 -8.97 -6.27 -3.76
C PHE A 78 -10.02 -6.67 -4.79
N GLU A 79 -11.20 -6.05 -4.72
CA GLU A 79 -12.25 -6.26 -5.71
C GLU A 79 -12.73 -4.94 -6.32
N ARG A 80 -12.60 -4.81 -7.64
CA ARG A 80 -13.12 -3.68 -8.40
C ARG A 80 -14.64 -3.61 -8.32
N ARG A 81 -15.13 -2.43 -7.94
CA ARG A 81 -16.52 -2.00 -8.04
C ARG A 81 -16.62 -0.87 -9.05
N ASN A 82 -17.85 -0.57 -9.51
CA ASN A 82 -18.07 0.40 -10.60
C ASN A 82 -17.37 1.76 -10.37
N LYS A 83 -17.41 2.27 -9.14
CA LYS A 83 -16.83 3.58 -8.79
C LYS A 83 -15.67 3.50 -7.79
N GLY A 84 -15.09 2.31 -7.60
CA GLY A 84 -14.10 2.12 -6.55
C GLY A 84 -13.64 0.69 -6.36
N ILE A 85 -13.24 0.40 -5.13
CA ILE A 85 -12.64 -0.85 -4.71
C ILE A 85 -13.25 -1.29 -3.37
N VAL A 86 -13.32 -2.60 -3.18
CA VAL A 86 -13.45 -3.20 -1.85
C VAL A 86 -12.09 -3.80 -1.47
N ILE A 87 -11.60 -3.47 -0.29
CA ILE A 87 -10.40 -4.05 0.33
C ILE A 87 -10.84 -4.92 1.51
N SER A 88 -10.35 -6.14 1.62
CA SER A 88 -10.71 -7.06 2.70
C SER A 88 -9.54 -7.93 3.15
N ASP A 89 -9.44 -8.21 4.45
CA ASP A 89 -8.51 -9.19 5.04
C ASP A 89 -9.18 -10.58 5.25
N GLY A 90 -10.39 -10.79 4.71
CA GLY A 90 -11.20 -11.98 4.91
C GLY A 90 -12.12 -11.95 6.13
N ILE A 91 -11.92 -11.00 7.05
CA ILE A 91 -12.76 -10.80 8.24
C ILE A 91 -13.53 -9.48 8.10
N ASN A 92 -12.82 -8.42 7.77
CA ASN A 92 -13.29 -7.07 7.61
C ASN A 92 -13.29 -6.69 6.12
N ASP A 93 -14.17 -5.79 5.72
CA ASP A 93 -14.19 -5.18 4.40
C ASP A 93 -14.32 -3.66 4.47
N MET A 94 -13.73 -2.99 3.49
CA MET A 94 -13.78 -1.54 3.34
C MET A 94 -14.06 -1.18 1.90
N GLN A 95 -15.08 -0.37 1.68
CA GLN A 95 -15.35 0.20 0.37
C GLN A 95 -14.77 1.62 0.26
N MET A 96 -13.99 1.85 -0.79
CA MET A 96 -13.41 3.16 -1.11
C MET A 96 -13.67 3.49 -2.57
N SER A 97 -13.86 4.77 -2.90
CA SER A 97 -13.72 5.22 -4.28
C SER A 97 -12.26 5.11 -4.73
N TRP A 98 -12.05 5.13 -6.05
CA TRP A 98 -10.71 5.13 -6.61
C TRP A 98 -9.89 6.36 -6.19
N LEU A 99 -10.53 7.53 -6.13
CA LEU A 99 -9.88 8.74 -5.67
C LEU A 99 -9.44 8.63 -4.20
N GLU A 100 -10.30 8.11 -3.33
CA GLU A 100 -9.98 7.90 -1.91
C GLU A 100 -8.79 6.94 -1.75
N VAL A 101 -8.86 5.73 -2.30
CA VAL A 101 -7.80 4.74 -2.10
C VAL A 101 -6.45 5.23 -2.65
N PHE A 102 -6.43 5.88 -3.81
CA PHE A 102 -5.19 6.41 -4.38
C PHE A 102 -4.64 7.58 -3.56
N SER A 103 -5.49 8.49 -3.07
CA SER A 103 -5.06 9.62 -2.26
C SER A 103 -4.50 9.17 -0.91
N LEU A 104 -5.18 8.23 -0.24
CA LEU A 104 -4.74 7.69 1.04
C LEU A 104 -3.44 6.88 0.88
N THR A 105 -3.33 6.07 -0.17
CA THR A 105 -2.10 5.33 -0.50
C THR A 105 -0.95 6.28 -0.77
N MET A 106 -1.19 7.38 -1.51
CA MET A 106 -0.16 8.39 -1.79
C MET A 106 0.28 9.09 -0.51
N SER A 107 -0.66 9.43 0.39
CA SER A 107 -0.34 10.01 1.69
C SER A 107 0.54 9.07 2.52
N GLY A 108 0.19 7.79 2.63
CA GLY A 108 0.99 6.78 3.34
C GLY A 108 2.38 6.60 2.72
N LEU A 109 2.46 6.58 1.38
CA LEU A 109 3.72 6.48 0.65
C LEU A 109 4.62 7.69 0.93
N VAL A 110 4.08 8.91 0.85
CA VAL A 110 4.83 10.13 1.16
C VAL A 110 5.33 10.12 2.59
N GLU A 111 4.53 9.65 3.55
CA GLU A 111 4.94 9.58 4.95
C GLU A 111 6.12 8.61 5.16
N ILE A 112 6.03 7.38 4.68
CA ILE A 112 7.11 6.41 4.84
C ILE A 112 8.36 6.86 4.07
N LYS A 113 8.18 7.49 2.90
CA LYS A 113 9.28 8.02 2.11
C LYS A 113 10.03 9.14 2.81
N ASN A 114 9.31 10.11 3.36
CA ASN A 114 9.91 11.24 4.07
C ASN A 114 10.74 10.80 5.29
N LYS A 115 10.37 9.67 5.90
CA LYS A 115 11.10 9.10 7.05
C LYS A 115 12.37 8.36 6.62
N TRP A 116 12.33 7.60 5.52
CA TRP A 116 13.36 6.58 5.25
C TRP A 116 14.11 6.71 3.92
N MET A 117 13.62 7.51 2.95
CA MET A 117 14.23 7.53 1.59
C MET A 117 15.68 8.00 1.55
N ASN A 118 16.11 8.80 2.52
CA ASN A 118 17.50 9.27 2.59
C ASN A 118 18.48 8.16 3.00
N GLU A 119 17.99 7.05 3.55
CA GLU A 119 18.80 5.90 3.97
C GLU A 119 19.01 4.90 2.82
N PHE A 120 18.23 5.00 1.73
CA PHE A 120 18.38 4.12 0.58
C PHE A 120 19.59 4.49 -0.27
N SER A 121 20.27 3.46 -0.77
CA SER A 121 21.15 3.63 -1.94
C SER A 121 20.32 3.87 -3.19
N LYS A 122 20.76 4.77 -4.07
CA LYS A 122 20.08 5.04 -5.35
C LYS A 122 20.14 3.86 -6.33
N ASP A 123 21.13 2.99 -6.15
CA ASP A 123 21.31 1.79 -6.97
C ASP A 123 20.55 0.57 -6.41
N ASP A 124 19.81 0.75 -5.31
CA ASP A 124 18.98 -0.30 -4.71
C ASP A 124 17.74 -0.57 -5.59
N SER A 125 17.46 -1.84 -5.88
CA SER A 125 16.30 -2.21 -6.70
C SER A 125 14.97 -1.87 -6.04
N VAL A 126 14.86 -2.03 -4.71
CA VAL A 126 13.66 -1.69 -3.94
C VAL A 126 13.41 -0.18 -4.00
N PHE A 127 14.47 0.62 -4.01
CA PHE A 127 14.35 2.07 -4.20
C PHE A 127 13.75 2.39 -5.58
N GLN A 128 14.24 1.75 -6.65
CA GLN A 128 13.71 1.96 -8.00
C GLN A 128 12.24 1.51 -8.09
N ASP A 129 11.90 0.36 -7.51
CA ASP A 129 10.52 -0.16 -7.49
C ASP A 129 9.56 0.80 -6.76
N LEU A 130 10.00 1.42 -5.66
CA LEU A 130 9.23 2.45 -4.95
C LEU A 130 9.01 3.70 -5.79
N MET A 131 10.03 4.15 -6.53
CA MET A 131 9.91 5.31 -7.41
C MET A 131 8.97 5.03 -8.60
N ASP A 132 9.05 3.84 -9.17
CA ASP A 132 8.14 3.40 -10.25
C ASP A 132 6.70 3.26 -9.75
N ALA A 133 6.52 2.71 -8.55
CA ALA A 133 5.22 2.63 -7.90
C ALA A 133 4.63 4.03 -7.63
N GLU A 134 5.42 4.96 -7.10
CA GLU A 134 4.98 6.35 -6.90
C GLU A 134 4.52 7.01 -8.20
N ASN A 135 5.33 6.90 -9.25
CA ASN A 135 4.99 7.45 -10.58
C ASN A 135 3.69 6.83 -11.10
N CYS A 136 3.53 5.51 -10.96
CA CYS A 136 2.31 4.81 -11.32
C CYS A 136 1.09 5.35 -10.54
N LEU A 137 1.22 5.49 -9.21
CA LEU A 137 0.16 5.99 -8.35
C LEU A 137 -0.22 7.44 -8.67
N ALA A 138 0.76 8.29 -8.95
CA ALA A 138 0.54 9.68 -9.34
C ALA A 138 -0.25 9.78 -10.66
N LEU A 139 0.03 8.93 -11.64
CA LEU A 139 -0.73 8.86 -12.90
C LEU A 139 -2.17 8.40 -12.67
N LEU A 140 -2.37 7.36 -11.84
CA LEU A 140 -3.70 6.88 -11.47
C LEU A 140 -4.51 7.97 -10.78
N LEU A 141 -3.91 8.68 -9.82
CA LEU A 141 -4.56 9.76 -9.08
C LEU A 141 -4.96 10.92 -10.01
N ARG A 142 -4.06 11.37 -10.89
CA ARG A 142 -4.36 12.43 -11.87
C ARG A 142 -5.51 12.04 -12.80
N ALA A 143 -5.55 10.79 -13.25
CA ALA A 143 -6.64 10.28 -14.08
C ALA A 143 -7.99 10.33 -13.36
N GLU A 144 -8.04 9.96 -12.07
CA GLU A 144 -9.28 10.06 -11.27
C GLU A 144 -9.67 11.51 -10.95
N MET A 145 -8.71 12.44 -10.90
CA MET A 145 -8.97 13.88 -10.75
C MET A 145 -9.38 14.56 -12.07
N GLY A 146 -9.28 13.87 -13.21
CA GLY A 146 -9.55 14.46 -14.53
C GLY A 146 -8.47 15.44 -15.01
N ILE A 147 -7.23 15.31 -14.52
CA ILE A 147 -6.10 16.16 -14.88
C ILE A 147 -5.26 15.42 -15.94
N SER A 148 -5.21 15.97 -17.16
CA SER A 148 -4.40 15.47 -18.29
C SER A 148 -3.01 16.07 -18.31
#